data_AF-A0A532TPY3-F1
#
_entry.id   AF-A0A532TPY3-F1
#
_cell.length_a   1.000
_cell.length_b   1.000
_cell.length_c   1.000
_cell.angle_alpha   90.00
_cell.angle_beta   90.00
_cell.angle_gamma   90.00
#
_symmetry.space_group_name_H-M   'P 1'
#
loop_
_entity.id
_entity.type
_entity.pdbx_description
1 polymer ?
#
loop_
_entity_poly.entity_id
_entity_poly.type
_entity_poly.pdbx_seq_one_letter_code
_entity_poly.pdbx_strand_id
1 'polypeptide(L)'
;MVDKTEEQISEEKETSMSKSSQLVLQISGAALFGALSLVVSAFTTEIIPRVPGWGIAIIDPISIIWIICFLVFGTKSGILCCVIGTLGLMPFDTSFPIIGPLMKFSATFTLIIVPIMALKLYRNEEGIRNSQKIKKPRNYVVFGLFGVILRIFIMMLLNYLLFITILADWLAGASLGFIGLPGISGWTAIIIGVIIINAFTSIWDLLVPYVFVFGLKIDKIFSIW
;
A
#
# COMPACT_ATOMS: atom_id res chain seq x y z
N MET A 1 -2.58 57.97 -16.26
CA MET A 1 -1.49 57.03 -15.93
C MET A 1 -2.06 55.99 -14.98
N VAL A 2 -2.70 54.98 -15.56
CA VAL A 2 -3.18 53.79 -14.87
C VAL A 2 -2.21 52.72 -15.33
N ASP A 3 -1.26 52.29 -14.50
CA ASP A 3 -0.38 51.22 -14.92
C ASP A 3 0.37 50.53 -13.77
N LYS A 4 0.28 49.20 -13.78
CA LYS A 4 1.25 48.19 -13.32
C LYS A 4 1.18 47.51 -11.94
N THR A 5 0.19 47.74 -11.08
CA THR A 5 0.20 47.00 -9.78
C THR A 5 -0.77 45.80 -9.71
N GLU A 6 -1.78 45.72 -10.57
CA GLU A 6 -2.78 44.63 -10.49
C GLU A 6 -2.51 43.46 -11.44
N GLU A 7 -1.82 43.67 -12.56
CA GLU A 7 -1.57 42.60 -13.55
C GLU A 7 -0.52 41.57 -13.10
N GLN A 8 0.28 41.85 -12.06
CA GLN A 8 1.28 40.89 -11.55
C GLN A 8 0.83 40.10 -10.32
N ILE A 9 -0.35 40.38 -9.75
CA ILE A 9 -0.91 39.59 -8.64
C ILE A 9 -1.70 38.37 -9.18
N SER A 10 -1.92 38.28 -10.50
CA SER A 10 -2.64 37.18 -11.15
C SER A 10 -1.77 36.03 -11.66
N GLU A 11 -0.44 36.12 -11.59
CA GLU A 11 0.43 35.02 -12.04
C GLU A 11 0.62 33.98 -10.92
N GLU A 12 0.24 32.73 -11.24
CA GLU A 12 0.29 31.53 -10.40
C GLU A 12 -0.73 31.40 -9.25
N LYS A 13 -1.97 31.81 -9.50
CA LYS A 13 -3.08 31.05 -8.91
C LYS A 13 -3.12 29.71 -9.64
N GLU A 14 -2.49 28.67 -9.07
CA GLU A 14 -2.57 27.28 -9.53
C GLU A 14 -3.95 27.06 -10.16
N THR A 15 -4.01 26.85 -11.47
CA THR A 15 -5.28 26.60 -12.16
C THR A 15 -5.87 25.35 -11.52
N SER A 16 -6.78 25.56 -10.57
CA SER A 16 -7.46 24.52 -9.83
C SER A 16 -8.13 23.61 -10.86
N MET A 17 -7.55 22.44 -11.09
CA MET A 17 -8.12 21.47 -12.01
C MET A 17 -9.59 21.25 -11.67
N SER A 18 -10.43 21.14 -12.71
CA SER A 18 -11.82 20.81 -12.50
C SER A 18 -11.94 19.47 -11.76
N LYS A 19 -12.95 19.32 -10.92
CA LYS A 19 -13.21 18.05 -10.19
C LYS A 19 -13.35 16.86 -11.16
N SER A 20 -13.86 17.10 -12.37
CA SER A 20 -13.98 16.08 -13.42
C SER A 20 -12.61 15.64 -13.93
N SER A 21 -11.73 16.59 -14.26
CA SER A 21 -10.35 16.31 -14.70
C SER A 21 -9.56 15.54 -13.64
N GLN A 22 -9.68 15.92 -12.37
CA GLN A 22 -9.06 15.20 -11.26
C GLN A 22 -9.58 13.76 -11.14
N LEU A 23 -10.89 13.55 -11.29
CA LEU A 23 -11.50 12.23 -11.24
C LEU A 23 -10.97 11.33 -12.38
N VAL A 24 -10.88 11.86 -13.59
CA VAL A 24 -10.34 11.14 -14.75
C VAL A 24 -8.91 10.71 -14.47
N LEU A 25 -8.04 11.63 -14.01
CA LEU A 25 -6.66 11.30 -13.66
C LEU A 25 -6.56 10.24 -12.55
N GLN A 26 -7.44 10.30 -11.55
CA GLN A 26 -7.48 9.30 -10.48
C GLN A 26 -7.87 7.91 -10.97
N ILE A 27 -8.85 7.81 -11.87
CA ILE A 27 -9.28 6.54 -12.45
C ILE A 27 -8.20 6.00 -13.39
N SER A 28 -7.66 6.84 -14.28
CA SER A 28 -6.58 6.45 -15.19
C SER A 28 -5.33 6.02 -14.43
N GLY A 29 -4.93 6.75 -13.39
CA GLY A 29 -3.81 6.39 -12.51
C GLY A 29 -4.03 5.04 -11.83
N ALA A 30 -5.24 4.78 -11.31
CA ALA A 30 -5.57 3.51 -10.68
C ALA A 30 -5.51 2.34 -11.67
N ALA A 31 -6.02 2.53 -12.89
CA ALA A 31 -5.99 1.53 -13.94
C ALA A 31 -4.55 1.22 -14.39
N LEU A 32 -3.72 2.25 -14.61
CA LEU A 32 -2.33 2.08 -15.03
C LEU A 32 -1.49 1.39 -13.95
N PHE A 33 -1.57 1.85 -12.70
CA PHE A 33 -0.83 1.23 -11.60
C PHE A 33 -1.38 -0.16 -11.24
N GLY A 34 -2.69 -0.36 -11.36
CA GLY A 34 -3.32 -1.67 -11.26
C GLY A 34 -2.73 -2.63 -12.29
N ALA A 35 -2.76 -2.27 -13.57
CA ALA A 35 -2.17 -3.08 -14.66
C ALA A 35 -0.67 -3.32 -14.46
N LEU A 36 0.09 -2.29 -14.06
CA LEU A 36 1.52 -2.42 -13.74
C LEU A 36 1.75 -3.46 -12.64
N SER A 37 0.91 -3.46 -11.60
CA SER A 37 1.02 -4.45 -10.53
C SER A 37 0.78 -5.89 -11.00
N LEU A 38 -0.09 -6.08 -12.00
CA LEU A 38 -0.32 -7.39 -12.62
C LEU A 38 0.87 -7.85 -13.46
N VAL A 39 1.41 -6.94 -14.27
CA VAL A 39 2.61 -7.22 -15.07
C VAL A 39 3.76 -7.62 -14.15
N VAL A 40 4.02 -6.83 -13.10
CA VAL A 40 5.06 -7.16 -12.12
C VAL A 40 4.79 -8.51 -11.48
N SER A 41 3.55 -8.78 -11.05
CA SER A 41 3.21 -10.08 -10.48
C SER A 41 3.51 -11.24 -11.42
N ALA A 42 3.14 -11.13 -12.70
CA ALA A 42 3.35 -12.19 -13.68
C ALA A 42 4.84 -12.58 -13.79
N PHE A 43 5.75 -11.64 -13.59
CA PHE A 43 7.19 -11.92 -13.61
C PHE A 43 7.78 -12.28 -12.25
N THR A 44 7.18 -11.87 -11.14
CA THR A 44 7.77 -12.05 -9.80
C THR A 44 7.19 -13.21 -9.01
N THR A 45 5.95 -13.64 -9.27
CA THR A 45 5.25 -14.65 -8.45
C THR A 45 6.02 -15.96 -8.30
N GLU A 46 6.69 -16.43 -9.36
CA GLU A 46 7.45 -17.67 -9.36
C GLU A 46 8.85 -17.54 -8.74
N ILE A 47 9.38 -16.32 -8.68
CA ILE A 47 10.75 -16.04 -8.23
C ILE A 47 10.78 -15.71 -6.74
N ILE A 48 9.68 -15.16 -6.20
CA ILE A 48 9.60 -14.72 -4.82
C ILE A 48 9.63 -15.91 -3.85
N PRO A 49 10.57 -15.94 -2.89
CA PRO A 49 10.59 -16.95 -1.85
C PRO A 49 9.32 -16.92 -1.00
N ARG A 50 8.75 -18.11 -0.79
CA ARG A 50 7.58 -18.31 0.07
C ARG A 50 7.93 -19.18 1.26
N VAL A 51 7.25 -18.96 2.39
CA VAL A 51 7.43 -19.78 3.59
C VAL A 51 6.79 -21.16 3.36
N PRO A 52 7.55 -22.26 3.47
CA PRO A 52 7.01 -23.62 3.32
C PRO A 52 5.87 -23.90 4.32
N GLY A 53 4.85 -24.65 3.89
CA GLY A 53 3.68 -24.99 4.72
C GLY A 53 2.70 -23.83 4.98
N TRP A 54 3.05 -22.60 4.59
CA TRP A 54 2.20 -21.41 4.75
C TRP A 54 1.90 -20.71 3.43
N GLY A 55 2.86 -20.68 2.50
CA GLY A 55 2.68 -20.07 1.18
C GLY A 55 2.71 -18.54 1.16
N ILE A 56 2.96 -17.89 2.31
CA ILE A 56 3.16 -16.44 2.38
C ILE A 56 4.47 -16.03 1.71
N ALA A 57 4.40 -15.00 0.87
CA ALA A 57 5.57 -14.37 0.26
C ALA A 57 6.36 -13.54 1.27
N ILE A 58 7.70 -13.66 1.28
CA ILE A 58 8.55 -12.92 2.22
C ILE A 58 8.72 -11.46 1.79
N ILE A 59 8.86 -11.21 0.49
CA ILE A 59 8.95 -9.88 -0.12
C ILE A 59 7.99 -9.83 -1.29
N ASP A 60 7.18 -8.79 -1.37
CA ASP A 60 6.20 -8.64 -2.42
C ASP A 60 6.18 -7.19 -2.95
N PRO A 61 6.57 -6.94 -4.20
CA PRO A 61 6.71 -5.59 -4.73
C PRO A 61 5.38 -4.93 -5.10
N ILE A 62 4.27 -5.66 -5.07
CA ILE A 62 2.99 -5.17 -5.61
C ILE A 62 2.34 -4.16 -4.66
N SER A 63 2.45 -4.34 -3.35
CA SER A 63 1.97 -3.37 -2.35
C SER A 63 2.66 -2.00 -2.49
N ILE A 64 3.94 -1.98 -2.88
CA ILE A 64 4.69 -0.76 -3.19
C ILE A 64 4.00 0.02 -4.32
N ILE A 65 3.59 -0.66 -5.39
CA ILE A 65 2.92 -0.05 -6.55
C ILE A 65 1.58 0.58 -6.13
N TRP A 66 0.80 -0.13 -5.31
CA TRP A 66 -0.48 0.36 -4.83
C TRP A 66 -0.35 1.58 -3.92
N ILE A 67 0.67 1.59 -3.05
CA ILE A 67 0.94 2.73 -2.17
C ILE A 67 1.48 3.92 -2.97
N ILE A 68 2.31 3.72 -4.00
CA ILE A 68 2.71 4.82 -4.91
C ILE A 68 1.48 5.41 -5.59
N CYS A 69 0.56 4.58 -6.09
CA CYS A 69 -0.68 5.04 -6.69
C CYS A 69 -1.49 5.92 -5.72
N PHE A 70 -1.62 5.48 -4.47
CA PHE A 70 -2.24 6.27 -3.41
C PHE A 70 -1.53 7.62 -3.18
N LEU A 71 -0.20 7.63 -3.08
CA LEU A 71 0.54 8.86 -2.79
C LEU A 71 0.49 9.86 -3.95
N VAL A 72 0.52 9.40 -5.21
CA VAL A 72 0.53 10.27 -6.40
C VAL A 72 -0.86 10.78 -6.76
N PHE A 73 -1.86 9.90 -6.82
CA PHE A 73 -3.20 10.21 -7.34
C PHE A 73 -4.25 10.38 -6.23
N GLY A 74 -3.97 9.91 -5.03
CA GLY A 74 -4.78 10.12 -3.84
C GLY A 74 -5.73 8.99 -3.49
N THR A 75 -6.54 9.25 -2.46
CA THR A 75 -7.38 8.26 -1.78
C THR A 75 -8.21 7.40 -2.73
N LYS A 76 -8.96 8.01 -3.65
CA LYS A 76 -9.83 7.26 -4.57
C LYS A 76 -9.03 6.34 -5.48
N SER A 77 -7.90 6.84 -5.99
CA SER A 77 -7.04 6.10 -6.90
C SER A 77 -6.34 4.94 -6.19
N GLY A 78 -5.80 5.17 -4.99
CA GLY A 78 -5.16 4.13 -4.18
C GLY A 78 -6.10 2.97 -3.83
N ILE A 79 -7.34 3.27 -3.41
CA ILE A 79 -8.35 2.24 -3.12
C ILE A 79 -8.71 1.48 -4.39
N LEU A 80 -8.99 2.19 -5.49
CA LEU A 80 -9.36 1.56 -6.75
C LEU A 80 -8.21 0.70 -7.31
N CYS A 81 -6.97 1.16 -7.18
CA CYS A 81 -5.77 0.42 -7.57
C CYS A 81 -5.63 -0.88 -6.77
N CYS A 82 -5.86 -0.85 -5.45
CA CYS A 82 -5.85 -2.06 -4.62
C CYS A 82 -6.93 -3.06 -5.08
N VAL A 83 -8.14 -2.58 -5.42
CA VAL A 83 -9.23 -3.46 -5.90
C VAL A 83 -8.89 -4.07 -7.26
N ILE A 84 -8.48 -3.25 -8.23
CA ILE A 84 -8.08 -3.72 -9.57
C ILE A 84 -6.91 -4.70 -9.47
N GLY A 85 -5.88 -4.36 -8.69
CA GLY A 85 -4.73 -5.22 -8.45
C GLY A 85 -5.15 -6.54 -7.82
N THR A 86 -5.97 -6.52 -6.78
CA THR A 86 -6.43 -7.75 -6.11
C THR A 86 -7.18 -8.67 -7.05
N LEU A 87 -8.16 -8.13 -7.80
CA LEU A 87 -8.93 -8.92 -8.76
C LEU A 87 -8.05 -9.46 -9.88
N GLY A 88 -7.14 -8.63 -10.40
CA GLY A 88 -6.25 -9.04 -11.47
C GLY A 88 -5.15 -10.01 -11.03
N LEU A 89 -4.82 -10.09 -9.74
CA LEU A 89 -3.86 -11.06 -9.20
C LEU A 89 -4.45 -12.47 -9.05
N MET A 90 -5.78 -12.60 -8.94
CA MET A 90 -6.42 -13.89 -8.70
C MET A 90 -6.05 -14.99 -9.71
N PRO A 91 -5.95 -14.71 -11.03
CA PRO A 91 -5.54 -15.71 -12.01
C PRO A 91 -4.06 -16.12 -11.93
N PHE A 92 -3.21 -15.35 -11.25
CA PHE A 92 -1.75 -15.55 -11.23
C PHE A 92 -1.22 -16.15 -9.93
N ASP A 93 -1.98 -16.15 -8.84
CA ASP A 93 -1.56 -16.81 -7.60
C ASP A 93 -1.82 -18.31 -7.69
N THR A 94 -0.75 -19.08 -7.91
CA THR A 94 -0.80 -20.53 -8.08
C THR A 94 -1.00 -21.29 -6.77
N SER A 95 -0.69 -20.68 -5.62
CA SER A 95 -0.75 -21.36 -4.32
C SER A 95 -2.14 -21.26 -3.71
N PHE A 96 -2.70 -20.05 -3.67
CA PHE A 96 -4.06 -19.81 -3.21
C PHE A 96 -4.70 -18.67 -4.02
N PRO A 97 -5.30 -18.98 -5.19
CA PRO A 97 -5.76 -18.01 -6.18
C PRO A 97 -6.63 -16.89 -5.62
N ILE A 98 -7.42 -17.16 -4.58
CA ILE A 98 -8.32 -16.19 -3.99
C ILE A 98 -7.76 -15.64 -2.66
N ILE A 99 -7.22 -16.52 -1.82
CA ILE A 99 -6.83 -16.18 -0.45
C ILE A 99 -5.59 -15.28 -0.46
N GLY A 100 -4.58 -15.59 -1.26
CA GLY A 100 -3.34 -14.81 -1.32
C GLY A 100 -3.60 -13.33 -1.68
N PRO A 101 -4.29 -13.05 -2.80
CA PRO A 101 -4.66 -11.69 -3.17
C PRO A 101 -5.50 -10.96 -2.13
N LEU A 102 -6.46 -11.64 -1.48
CA LEU A 102 -7.29 -11.03 -0.42
C LEU A 102 -6.48 -10.69 0.84
N MET A 103 -5.61 -11.61 1.26
CA MET A 103 -4.71 -11.38 2.40
C MET A 103 -3.83 -10.15 2.15
N LYS A 104 -3.32 -10.03 0.92
CA LYS A 104 -2.51 -8.89 0.50
C LYS A 104 -3.29 -7.58 0.40
N PHE A 105 -4.52 -7.64 -0.11
CA PHE A 105 -5.43 -6.51 -0.09
C PHE A 105 -5.60 -6.00 1.33
N SER A 106 -5.95 -6.87 2.27
CA SER A 106 -6.10 -6.50 3.69
C SER A 106 -4.80 -5.93 4.28
N ALA A 107 -3.66 -6.53 3.96
CA ALA A 107 -2.35 -6.08 4.44
C ALA A 107 -1.96 -4.68 3.92
N THR A 108 -2.28 -4.38 2.66
CA THR A 108 -1.91 -3.09 2.04
C THR A 108 -2.95 -2.01 2.33
N PHE A 109 -4.23 -2.38 2.33
CA PHE A 109 -5.34 -1.48 2.61
C PHE A 109 -5.23 -0.90 4.03
N THR A 110 -4.77 -1.67 5.01
CA THR A 110 -4.51 -1.16 6.38
C THR A 110 -3.43 -0.07 6.41
N LEU A 111 -2.40 -0.15 5.57
CA LEU A 111 -1.38 0.90 5.43
C LEU A 111 -1.93 2.16 4.73
N ILE A 112 -2.94 2.03 3.88
CA ILE A 112 -3.57 3.14 3.15
C ILE A 112 -4.69 3.79 3.96
N ILE A 113 -5.51 3.02 4.69
CA ILE A 113 -6.69 3.53 5.39
C ILE A 113 -6.30 4.44 6.56
N VAL A 114 -5.22 4.12 7.28
CA VAL A 114 -4.74 4.93 8.41
C VAL A 114 -4.38 6.36 7.99
N PRO A 115 -3.52 6.60 6.99
CA PRO A 115 -3.26 7.96 6.52
C PRO A 115 -4.50 8.64 5.94
N ILE A 116 -5.43 7.90 5.31
CA ILE A 116 -6.72 8.48 4.86
C ILE A 116 -7.54 9.00 6.05
N MET A 117 -7.67 8.19 7.11
CA MET A 117 -8.40 8.57 8.31
C MET A 117 -7.73 9.74 9.02
N ALA A 118 -6.40 9.70 9.15
CA ALA A 118 -5.63 10.79 9.71
C ALA A 118 -5.85 12.09 8.93
N LEU A 119 -5.76 12.05 7.60
CA LEU A 119 -6.00 13.22 6.74
C LEU A 119 -7.41 13.80 6.90
N LYS A 120 -8.43 12.97 7.11
CA LYS A 120 -9.80 13.43 7.38
C LYS A 120 -9.94 14.14 8.73
N LEU A 121 -9.10 13.81 9.70
CA LEU A 121 -9.09 14.45 11.03
C LEU A 121 -8.34 15.78 11.04
N TYR A 122 -7.41 16.00 10.11
CA TYR A 122 -6.81 17.33 9.93
C TYR A 122 -7.82 18.27 9.31
N ARG A 123 -8.08 19.40 9.98
CA ARG A 123 -8.90 20.49 9.44
C ARG A 123 -8.34 20.88 8.05
N ASN A 124 -9.22 20.97 7.05
CA ASN A 124 -8.85 21.50 5.74
C ASN A 124 -8.63 23.00 5.91
N GLU A 125 -7.39 23.39 6.18
CA GLU A 125 -6.97 24.78 6.01
C GLU A 125 -7.03 25.08 4.52
N GLU A 126 -7.73 26.16 4.16
CA GLU A 126 -7.89 26.58 2.77
C GLU A 126 -6.52 26.74 2.11
N GLY A 127 -6.29 26.02 1.01
CA GLY A 127 -5.06 26.08 0.22
C GLY A 127 -4.00 25.00 0.50
N ILE A 128 -4.10 24.19 1.56
CA ILE A 128 -3.12 23.11 1.81
C ILE A 128 -3.61 21.78 1.22
N ARG A 129 -2.91 21.28 0.20
CA ARG A 129 -3.16 19.97 -0.40
C ARG A 129 -2.90 18.83 0.60
N ASN A 130 -3.68 17.76 0.49
CA ASN A 130 -3.60 16.64 1.45
C ASN A 130 -2.29 15.86 1.30
N SER A 131 -1.76 15.76 0.08
CA SER A 131 -0.43 15.18 -0.18
C SER A 131 0.69 15.89 0.60
N GLN A 132 0.61 17.21 0.75
CA GLN A 132 1.64 17.99 1.47
C GLN A 132 1.68 17.71 2.97
N LYS A 133 0.54 17.32 3.58
CA LYS A 133 0.50 16.91 4.99
C LYS A 133 1.20 15.56 5.22
N ILE A 134 1.14 14.65 4.24
CA ILE A 134 1.81 13.35 4.26
C ILE A 134 3.30 13.48 3.92
N LYS A 135 3.67 14.45 3.09
CA LYS A 135 5.06 14.71 2.67
C LYS A 135 6.04 14.93 3.83
N LYS A 136 5.57 15.43 4.97
CA LYS A 136 6.44 15.63 6.14
C LYS A 136 6.89 14.26 6.67
N PRO A 137 8.20 13.96 6.75
CA PRO A 137 8.69 12.63 7.15
C PRO A 137 8.11 12.19 8.50
N ARG A 138 8.01 13.11 9.48
CA ARG A 138 7.43 12.82 10.79
C ARG A 138 5.98 12.34 10.71
N ASN A 139 5.16 12.97 9.89
CA ASN A 139 3.76 12.58 9.73
C ASN A 139 3.65 11.23 9.01
N TYR A 140 4.46 11.04 7.97
CA TYR A 140 4.53 9.78 7.24
C TYR A 140 4.91 8.61 8.15
N VAL A 141 5.94 8.78 8.98
CA VAL A 141 6.40 7.77 9.93
C VAL A 141 5.34 7.50 10.99
N VAL A 142 4.68 8.52 11.55
CA VAL A 142 3.66 8.33 12.58
C VAL A 142 2.44 7.60 12.02
N PHE A 143 1.88 8.04 10.88
CA PHE A 143 0.74 7.35 10.26
C PHE A 143 1.11 5.97 9.75
N GLY A 144 2.31 5.84 9.20
CA GLY A 144 2.89 4.56 8.78
C GLY A 144 2.96 3.58 9.94
N LEU A 145 3.48 3.99 11.11
CA LEU A 145 3.58 3.15 12.30
C LEU A 145 2.22 2.65 12.78
N PHE A 146 1.22 3.55 12.84
CA PHE A 146 -0.16 3.13 13.16
C PHE A 146 -0.72 2.17 12.11
N GLY A 147 -0.41 2.39 10.83
CA GLY A 147 -0.72 1.47 9.73
C GLY A 147 -0.09 0.08 9.94
N VAL A 148 1.19 0.03 10.31
CA VAL A 148 1.92 -1.23 10.55
C VAL A 148 1.29 -2.00 11.71
N ILE A 149 0.98 -1.32 12.81
CA ILE A 149 0.32 -1.94 13.98
C ILE A 149 -1.03 -2.53 13.55
N LEU A 150 -1.84 -1.76 12.83
CA LEU A 150 -3.14 -2.23 12.34
C LEU A 150 -2.99 -3.41 11.36
N ARG A 151 -2.03 -3.35 10.45
CA ARG A 151 -1.71 -4.43 9.52
C ARG A 151 -1.38 -5.71 10.28
N ILE A 152 -0.46 -5.65 11.25
CA ILE A 152 -0.07 -6.83 12.04
C ILE A 152 -1.29 -7.42 12.76
N PHE A 153 -2.11 -6.58 13.38
CA PHE A 153 -3.31 -7.03 14.08
C PHE A 153 -4.31 -7.73 13.15
N ILE A 154 -4.64 -7.10 12.01
CA ILE A 154 -5.56 -7.68 11.02
C ILE A 154 -4.98 -8.96 10.42
N MET A 155 -3.69 -8.97 10.08
CA MET A 155 -3.05 -10.15 9.50
C MET A 155 -2.93 -11.29 10.50
N MET A 156 -2.80 -11.02 11.79
CA MET A 156 -2.84 -12.05 12.83
C MET A 156 -4.22 -12.68 12.92
N LEU A 157 -5.28 -11.88 12.94
CA LEU A 157 -6.66 -12.37 12.93
C LEU A 157 -6.95 -13.21 11.68
N LEU A 158 -6.58 -12.70 10.50
CA LEU A 158 -6.84 -13.40 9.24
C LEU A 158 -6.03 -14.70 9.12
N ASN A 159 -4.75 -14.70 9.51
CA ASN A 159 -3.96 -15.95 9.51
C ASN A 159 -4.50 -16.94 10.54
N TYR A 160 -4.93 -16.48 11.72
CA TYR A 160 -5.58 -17.35 12.70
C TYR A 160 -6.83 -18.02 12.12
N LEU A 161 -7.72 -17.24 11.49
CA LEU A 161 -8.90 -17.76 10.82
C LEU A 161 -8.53 -18.71 9.67
N LEU A 162 -7.50 -18.40 8.88
CA LEU A 162 -7.04 -19.22 7.78
C LEU A 162 -6.57 -20.60 8.25
N PHE A 163 -5.75 -20.65 9.31
CA PHE A 163 -5.19 -21.90 9.83
C PHE A 163 -6.17 -22.73 10.67
N ILE A 164 -7.19 -22.14 11.28
CA ILE A 164 -8.23 -22.94 11.95
C ILE A 164 -9.28 -23.50 10.97
N THR A 165 -9.45 -22.89 9.79
CA THR A 165 -10.51 -23.27 8.84
C THR A 165 -10.01 -24.01 7.60
N ILE A 166 -9.11 -23.40 6.82
CA ILE A 166 -8.75 -23.87 5.47
C ILE A 166 -7.40 -24.60 5.50
N LEU A 167 -6.43 -24.11 6.29
CA LEU A 167 -5.06 -24.61 6.32
C LEU A 167 -4.73 -25.41 7.60
N ALA A 168 -5.73 -25.98 8.26
CA ALA A 168 -5.55 -26.71 9.52
C ALA A 168 -4.52 -27.85 9.39
N ASP A 169 -4.60 -28.63 8.32
CA ASP A 169 -3.68 -29.75 8.08
C ASP A 169 -2.24 -29.30 7.76
N TRP A 170 -2.07 -28.04 7.35
CA TRP A 170 -0.79 -27.48 6.93
C TRP A 170 -0.06 -26.77 8.07
N LEU A 171 -0.74 -26.55 9.20
CA LEU A 171 -0.20 -25.85 10.37
C LEU A 171 1.11 -26.45 10.88
N ALA A 172 1.22 -27.79 10.90
CA ALA A 172 2.43 -28.47 11.36
C ALA A 172 3.65 -28.22 10.46
N GLY A 173 3.42 -27.92 9.17
CA GLY A 173 4.46 -27.60 8.20
C GLY A 173 4.95 -26.16 8.28
N ALA A 174 4.16 -25.25 8.88
CA ALA A 174 4.57 -23.87 9.05
C ALA A 174 5.66 -23.77 10.13
N SER A 175 6.83 -23.25 9.74
CA SER A 175 7.99 -23.09 10.63
C SER A 175 8.72 -21.77 10.41
N LEU A 176 9.51 -21.37 11.39
CA LEU A 176 10.42 -20.23 11.30
C LEU A 176 11.78 -20.60 10.65
N GLY A 177 11.82 -21.65 9.85
CA GLY A 177 13.03 -22.06 9.13
C GLY A 177 13.59 -20.96 8.22
N PHE A 178 12.73 -20.09 7.68
CA PHE A 178 13.14 -18.96 6.82
C PHE A 178 13.97 -17.88 7.54
N ILE A 179 13.96 -17.85 8.88
CA ILE A 179 14.83 -17.00 9.71
C ILE A 179 15.89 -17.80 10.48
N GLY A 180 16.13 -19.05 10.09
CA GLY A 180 17.12 -19.93 10.74
C GLY A 180 16.64 -20.56 12.06
N LEU A 181 15.34 -20.55 12.34
CA LEU A 181 14.75 -21.16 13.55
C LEU A 181 13.80 -22.32 13.20
N PRO A 182 14.27 -23.40 12.56
CA PRO A 182 13.42 -24.51 12.09
C PRO A 182 12.74 -25.28 13.24
N GLY A 183 13.28 -25.20 14.47
CA GLY A 183 12.70 -25.85 15.65
C GLY A 183 11.42 -25.19 16.19
N ILE A 184 11.04 -24.02 15.68
CA ILE A 184 9.79 -23.34 16.05
C ILE A 184 8.79 -23.56 14.92
N SER A 185 7.71 -24.31 15.20
CA SER A 185 6.65 -24.66 14.23
C SER A 185 5.25 -24.45 14.80
N GLY A 186 4.23 -24.64 13.95
CA GLY A 186 2.82 -24.56 14.34
C GLY A 186 2.38 -23.15 14.72
N TRP A 187 1.50 -23.04 15.72
CA TRP A 187 0.91 -21.76 16.12
C TRP A 187 1.94 -20.72 16.55
N THR A 188 2.99 -21.14 17.27
CA THR A 188 4.07 -20.23 17.68
C THR A 188 4.79 -19.64 16.47
N ALA A 189 5.03 -20.46 15.44
CA ALA A 189 5.64 -19.99 14.19
C ALA A 189 4.71 -19.03 13.43
N ILE A 190 3.41 -19.30 13.38
CA ILE A 190 2.45 -18.40 12.72
C ILE A 190 2.39 -17.04 13.41
N ILE A 191 2.24 -17.00 14.74
CA ILE A 191 2.12 -15.73 15.47
C ILE A 191 3.38 -14.89 15.30
N ILE A 192 4.56 -15.47 15.55
CA ILE A 192 5.85 -14.77 15.43
C ILE A 192 6.10 -14.38 13.97
N GLY A 193 5.89 -15.32 13.04
CA GLY A 193 6.11 -15.11 11.61
C GLY A 193 5.22 -14.01 11.06
N VAL A 194 3.94 -13.92 11.47
CA VAL A 194 3.03 -12.87 11.02
C VAL A 194 3.57 -11.51 11.43
N ILE A 195 4.00 -11.37 12.68
CA ILE A 195 4.56 -10.12 13.21
C ILE A 195 5.81 -9.73 12.42
N ILE A 196 6.78 -10.64 12.29
CA ILE A 196 8.07 -10.37 11.65
C ILE A 196 7.87 -10.03 10.16
N ILE A 197 7.16 -10.89 9.41
CA ILE A 197 6.96 -10.71 7.97
C ILE A 197 6.19 -9.43 7.70
N ASN A 198 5.09 -9.15 8.44
CA ASN A 198 4.31 -7.94 8.21
C ASN A 198 5.06 -6.68 8.62
N ALA A 199 5.84 -6.70 9.72
CA ALA A 199 6.66 -5.55 10.08
C ALA A 199 7.73 -5.28 9.00
N PHE A 200 8.45 -6.32 8.58
CA PHE A 200 9.50 -6.22 7.57
C PHE A 200 8.97 -5.72 6.22
N THR A 201 7.92 -6.35 5.70
CA THR A 201 7.27 -5.93 4.45
C THR A 201 6.73 -4.51 4.55
N SER A 202 6.15 -4.12 5.69
CA SER A 202 5.65 -2.76 5.89
C SER A 202 6.74 -1.69 5.84
N ILE A 203 7.96 -2.00 6.31
CA ILE A 203 9.10 -1.08 6.20
C ILE A 203 9.36 -0.76 4.73
N TRP A 204 9.42 -1.78 3.87
CA TRP A 204 9.63 -1.60 2.43
C TRP A 204 8.46 -0.91 1.74
N ASP A 205 7.23 -1.33 2.08
CA ASP A 205 5.97 -0.77 1.57
C ASP A 205 5.82 0.71 1.90
N LEU A 206 6.43 1.21 2.97
CA LEU A 206 6.39 2.63 3.33
C LEU A 206 7.63 3.37 2.81
N LEU A 207 8.82 2.79 2.98
CA LEU A 207 10.08 3.45 2.63
C LEU A 207 10.20 3.66 1.12
N VAL A 208 9.96 2.63 0.31
CA VAL A 208 10.16 2.70 -1.14
C VAL A 208 9.21 3.71 -1.78
N PRO A 209 7.88 3.67 -1.54
CA PRO A 209 6.97 4.67 -2.10
C PRO A 209 7.27 6.09 -1.62
N TYR A 210 7.67 6.27 -0.36
CA TYR A 210 8.01 7.59 0.16
C TYR A 210 9.21 8.20 -0.58
N VAL A 211 10.30 7.43 -0.70
CA VAL A 211 11.52 7.89 -1.41
C VAL A 211 11.21 8.11 -2.89
N PHE A 212 10.46 7.21 -3.51
CA PHE A 212 10.12 7.34 -4.93
C PHE A 212 9.26 8.57 -5.19
N VAL A 213 8.19 8.78 -4.41
CA VAL A 213 7.24 9.87 -4.68
C VAL A 213 7.78 11.22 -4.22
N PHE A 214 8.26 11.33 -2.98
CA PHE A 214 8.68 12.61 -2.41
C PHE A 214 10.17 12.90 -2.60
N GLY A 215 11.02 11.87 -2.62
CA GLY A 215 12.44 12.02 -2.90
C GLY A 215 12.69 12.44 -4.35
N LEU A 216 12.00 11.81 -5.32
CA LEU A 216 12.08 12.18 -6.75
C LEU A 216 11.14 13.34 -7.13
N LYS A 217 10.41 13.91 -6.16
CA LYS A 217 9.48 15.05 -6.35
C LYS A 217 8.37 14.78 -7.38
N ILE A 218 7.98 13.51 -7.56
CA ILE A 218 6.87 13.11 -8.43
C ILE A 218 5.56 13.76 -7.98
N ASP A 219 5.39 13.96 -6.67
CA ASP A 219 4.27 14.68 -6.08
C ASP A 219 4.07 16.08 -6.69
N LYS A 220 5.17 16.79 -6.95
CA LYS A 220 5.12 18.15 -7.52
C LYS A 220 4.73 18.15 -8.99
N ILE A 221 5.19 17.15 -9.75
CA ILE A 221 4.95 17.03 -11.18
C ILE A 221 3.45 16.81 -11.44
N PHE A 222 2.84 15.89 -10.71
CA PHE A 222 1.44 15.52 -10.95
C PHE A 222 0.46 16.44 -10.22
N SER A 223 0.77 16.92 -9.01
CA SER A 223 -0.01 17.97 -8.34
C SER A 223 -1.54 17.70 -8.25
N ILE A 224 -1.93 16.43 -8.07
CA ILE A 224 -3.34 16.01 -8.27
C ILE A 224 -4.21 16.24 -7.03
N TRP A 225 -3.66 16.08 -5.81
CA TRP A 225 -4.46 16.05 -4.57
C TRP A 225 -3.67 16.50 -3.33
#